data_AF-A0A938Z6U5-F1
#
_entry.id   AF-A0A938Z6U5-F1
#
_cell.length_a   1.000
_cell.length_b   1.000
_cell.length_c   1.000
_cell.angle_alpha   90.00
_cell.angle_beta   90.00
_cell.angle_gamma   90.00
#
_symmetry.space_group_name_H-M   'P 1'
#
loop_
_entity.id
_entity.type
_entity.pdbx_description
1 polymer ?
#
loop_
_entity_poly.entity_id
_entity_poly.type
_entity_poly.pdbx_seq_one_letter_code
_entity_poly.pdbx_strand_id
1 'polypeptide(L)'
;MAKSTQPGHIIICDASAFRALRCERRRYQSLGWTPLSSREIQLAVSRSSANTDCIDYDLLEQLGVWSPGEKLHLLVGSSAKRRYTKPVYPHALAMPLPAGSLYSIAPGIDVLSPTMIATQYASRHSFGQTYAFFEELCSEITLAEPGYEEWLPGDIENEMSTAEDDTSNKTVSIPVISCFKSESALSPSELTSWLKKSITCQD
;
A
#
# COMPACT_ATOMS: atom_id res chain seq x y z
N MET A 1 -14.66 -22.31 28.10
CA MET A 1 -14.61 -22.39 26.62
C MET A 1 -13.36 -21.66 26.15
N ALA A 2 -12.36 -22.38 25.65
CA ALA A 2 -11.11 -21.78 25.22
C ALA A 2 -11.35 -21.00 23.91
N LYS A 3 -11.26 -19.66 23.96
CA LYS A 3 -11.11 -18.84 22.75
C LYS A 3 -9.84 -19.33 22.06
N SER A 4 -9.95 -19.88 20.85
CA SER A 4 -8.81 -20.17 20.00
C SER A 4 -7.97 -18.90 19.88
N THR A 5 -6.85 -18.85 20.60
CA THR A 5 -6.00 -17.67 20.75
C THR A 5 -4.89 -17.76 19.71
N GLN A 6 -5.26 -17.80 18.43
CA GLN A 6 -4.28 -17.45 17.42
C GLN A 6 -4.30 -15.92 17.28
N PRO A 7 -3.17 -15.23 17.47
CA PRO A 7 -3.10 -13.81 17.17
C PRO A 7 -3.56 -13.60 15.73
N GLY A 8 -4.41 -12.60 15.52
CA GLY A 8 -4.86 -12.24 14.17
C GLY A 8 -3.65 -11.91 13.33
N HIS A 9 -3.45 -12.62 12.22
CA HIS A 9 -2.43 -12.27 11.25
C HIS A 9 -3.03 -11.24 10.31
N ILE A 10 -2.36 -10.12 10.09
CA ILE A 10 -2.80 -9.10 9.13
C ILE A 10 -1.80 -8.95 8.00
N ILE A 11 -2.32 -8.71 6.80
CA ILE A 11 -1.52 -8.45 5.61
C ILE A 11 -1.91 -7.06 5.13
N ILE A 12 -0.97 -6.12 5.17
CA ILE A 12 -1.16 -4.74 4.75
C ILE A 12 -1.07 -4.65 3.23
N CYS A 13 -2.00 -3.94 2.60
CA CYS A 13 -2.01 -3.72 1.15
C CYS A 13 -2.44 -2.30 0.80
N ASP A 14 -2.46 -2.00 -0.51
CA ASP A 14 -2.99 -0.74 -1.05
C ASP A 14 -2.34 0.51 -0.44
N ALA A 15 -3.09 1.61 -0.31
CA ALA A 15 -2.63 2.86 0.29
C ALA A 15 -1.88 2.68 1.64
N SER A 16 -2.31 1.75 2.50
CA SER A 16 -1.62 1.47 3.78
C SER A 16 -0.23 0.85 3.57
N ALA A 17 -0.07 -0.03 2.58
CA ALA A 17 1.24 -0.62 2.26
C ALA A 17 2.19 0.39 1.63
N PHE A 18 1.65 1.25 0.76
CA PHE A 18 2.39 2.38 0.19
C PHE A 18 2.87 3.36 1.26
N ARG A 19 2.01 3.69 2.23
CA ARG A 19 2.39 4.52 3.38
C ARG A 19 3.53 3.87 4.14
N ALA A 20 3.37 2.61 4.53
CA ALA A 20 4.39 1.85 5.23
C ALA A 20 5.74 1.87 4.50
N LEU A 21 5.73 1.71 3.17
CA LEU A 21 6.94 1.73 2.34
C LEU A 21 7.69 3.06 2.43
N ARG A 22 6.97 4.19 2.31
CA ARG A 22 7.57 5.53 2.44
C ARG A 22 8.04 5.81 3.88
N CYS A 23 7.27 5.38 4.88
CA CYS A 23 7.62 5.52 6.30
C CYS A 23 8.94 4.83 6.62
N GLU A 24 9.06 3.56 6.23
CA GLU A 24 10.25 2.75 6.46
C GLU A 24 11.48 3.40 5.82
N ARG A 25 11.37 3.72 4.54
CA ARG A 25 12.42 4.37 3.76
C ARG A 25 12.83 5.72 4.34
N ARG A 26 11.89 6.52 4.82
CA ARG A 26 12.22 7.82 5.44
C ARG A 26 12.92 7.64 6.78
N ARG A 27 12.44 6.72 7.61
CA ARG A 27 12.94 6.53 8.97
C ARG A 27 14.33 5.89 8.98
N TYR A 28 14.56 4.91 8.11
CA TYR A 28 15.78 4.10 8.13
C TYR A 28 16.69 4.30 6.92
N GLN A 29 16.25 5.08 5.92
CA GLN A 29 16.98 5.31 4.67
C GLN A 29 17.21 4.03 3.86
N SER A 30 16.48 2.96 4.17
CA SER A 30 16.52 1.64 3.51
C SER A 30 15.23 0.87 3.81
N LEU A 31 15.07 -0.30 3.19
CA LEU A 31 13.92 -1.18 3.44
C LEU A 31 14.33 -2.31 4.39
N GLY A 32 14.02 -2.17 5.68
CA GLY A 32 14.38 -3.15 6.73
C GLY A 32 13.49 -4.40 6.78
N TRP A 33 12.61 -4.58 5.81
CA TRP A 33 11.59 -5.63 5.83
C TRP A 33 12.17 -7.01 5.48
N THR A 34 11.63 -8.07 6.07
CA THR A 34 12.11 -9.44 5.84
C THR A 34 11.25 -10.17 4.81
N PRO A 35 11.79 -10.67 3.68
CA PRO A 35 10.99 -11.37 2.68
C PRO A 35 10.46 -12.70 3.22
N LEU A 36 9.23 -13.05 2.86
CA LEU A 36 8.63 -14.34 3.23
C LEU A 36 8.86 -15.43 2.16
N SER A 37 9.08 -16.65 2.63
CA SER A 37 9.06 -17.85 1.79
C SER A 37 7.65 -18.20 1.31
N SER A 38 7.54 -19.01 0.26
CA SER A 38 6.23 -19.46 -0.26
C SER A 38 5.35 -20.14 0.80
N ARG A 39 5.97 -20.88 1.73
CA ARG A 39 5.26 -21.54 2.84
C ARG A 39 4.73 -20.52 3.84
N GLU A 40 5.53 -19.51 4.18
CA GLU A 40 5.12 -18.43 5.08
C GLU A 40 4.01 -17.58 4.46
N ILE A 41 4.08 -17.30 3.15
CA ILE A 41 3.02 -16.60 2.42
C ILE A 41 1.70 -17.38 2.50
N GLN A 42 1.72 -18.68 2.22
CA GLN A 42 0.50 -19.51 2.32
C GLN A 42 -0.07 -19.52 3.74
N LEU A 43 0.80 -19.58 4.75
CA LEU A 43 0.41 -19.56 6.14
C LEU A 43 -0.22 -18.22 6.53
N ALA A 44 0.44 -17.11 6.20
CA ALA A 44 -0.06 -15.75 6.41
C ALA A 44 -1.42 -15.54 5.76
N VAL A 45 -1.58 -15.94 4.50
CA VAL A 45 -2.86 -15.84 3.78
C VAL A 45 -3.95 -16.68 4.46
N SER A 46 -3.65 -17.92 4.86
CA SER A 46 -4.63 -18.78 5.53
C SER A 46 -5.12 -18.20 6.87
N ARG A 47 -4.21 -17.57 7.61
CA ARG A 47 -4.45 -16.96 8.93
C ARG A 47 -4.94 -15.51 8.86
N SER A 48 -4.85 -14.88 7.69
CA SER A 48 -5.22 -13.49 7.50
C SER A 48 -6.64 -13.21 8.01
N SER A 49 -6.76 -12.12 8.77
CA SER A 49 -7.99 -11.67 9.40
C SER A 49 -8.11 -10.16 9.30
N ALA A 50 -9.34 -9.67 9.12
CA ALA A 50 -9.68 -8.26 9.18
C ALA A 50 -10.47 -7.93 10.46
N ASN A 51 -10.28 -8.72 11.52
CA ASN A 51 -10.98 -8.52 12.78
C ASN A 51 -10.42 -7.31 13.53
N THR A 52 -11.22 -6.25 13.65
CA THR A 52 -10.88 -4.99 14.32
C THR A 52 -10.44 -5.17 15.77
N ASP A 53 -11.00 -6.18 16.47
CA ASP A 53 -10.72 -6.41 17.89
C ASP A 53 -9.34 -7.01 18.15
N CYS A 54 -8.67 -7.48 17.08
CA CYS A 54 -7.35 -8.12 17.16
C CYS A 54 -6.23 -7.23 16.60
N ILE A 55 -6.55 -6.00 16.18
CA ILE A 55 -5.59 -5.09 15.57
C ILE A 55 -5.04 -4.14 16.64
N ASP A 56 -3.72 -4.12 16.74
CA ASP A 56 -2.98 -3.15 17.54
C ASP A 56 -2.74 -1.88 16.70
N TYR A 57 -3.64 -0.91 16.83
CA TYR A 57 -3.57 0.34 16.06
C TYR A 57 -2.38 1.22 16.44
N ASP A 58 -1.97 1.22 17.71
CA ASP A 58 -0.84 2.00 18.19
C ASP A 58 0.46 1.49 17.54
N LEU A 59 0.61 0.16 17.46
CA LEU A 59 1.73 -0.45 16.74
C LEU A 59 1.68 -0.11 15.24
N LEU A 60 0.51 -0.13 14.60
CA LEU A 60 0.38 0.23 13.19
C LEU A 60 0.73 1.69 12.91
N GLU A 61 0.39 2.60 13.83
CA GLU A 61 0.78 4.00 13.76
C GLU A 61 2.30 4.16 13.94
N GLN A 62 2.89 3.47 14.92
CA GLN A 62 4.34 3.46 15.13
C GLN A 62 5.09 2.93 13.90
N LEU A 63 4.59 1.87 13.25
CA LEU A 63 5.15 1.30 12.03
C LEU A 63 4.90 2.18 10.79
N GLY A 64 4.09 3.23 10.89
CA GLY A 64 3.76 4.09 9.74
C GLY A 64 2.82 3.42 8.73
N VAL A 65 2.05 2.41 9.15
CA VAL A 65 1.09 1.70 8.29
C VAL A 65 -0.25 2.44 8.20
N TRP A 66 -0.67 3.06 9.30
CA TRP A 66 -1.98 3.72 9.44
C TRP A 66 -1.94 4.93 10.37
N SER A 67 -2.84 5.89 10.18
CA SER A 67 -3.01 7.04 11.06
C SER A 67 -4.48 7.19 11.47
N PRO A 68 -4.79 7.75 12.66
CA PRO A 68 -6.16 8.03 13.08
C PRO A 68 -6.95 8.82 12.04
N GLY A 69 -8.15 8.34 11.71
CA GLY A 69 -9.03 8.93 10.69
C GLY A 69 -8.87 8.33 9.28
N GLU A 70 -7.79 7.61 9.01
CA GLU A 70 -7.55 7.00 7.70
C GLU A 70 -8.17 5.60 7.57
N LYS A 71 -8.31 5.12 6.34
CA LYS A 71 -8.69 3.73 6.06
C LYS A 71 -7.49 2.81 6.25
N LEU A 72 -7.67 1.71 6.97
CA LEU A 72 -6.67 0.64 7.10
C LEU A 72 -6.94 -0.45 6.07
N HIS A 73 -6.13 -0.53 5.01
CA HIS A 73 -6.31 -1.48 3.92
C HIS A 73 -5.61 -2.82 4.23
N LEU A 74 -6.42 -3.87 4.35
CA LEU A 74 -5.95 -5.22 4.69
C LEU A 74 -6.29 -6.22 3.59
N LEU A 75 -5.39 -7.16 3.33
CA LEU A 75 -5.59 -8.27 2.41
C LEU A 75 -6.06 -9.51 3.18
N VAL A 76 -7.15 -10.12 2.72
CA VAL A 76 -7.72 -11.34 3.30
C VAL A 76 -7.76 -12.47 2.28
N GLY A 77 -7.52 -13.70 2.73
CA GLY A 77 -7.47 -14.88 1.87
C GLY A 77 -8.81 -15.34 1.28
N SER A 78 -9.94 -14.76 1.68
CA SER A 78 -11.25 -15.14 1.18
C SER A 78 -12.23 -13.97 1.18
N SER A 79 -13.09 -13.90 0.16
CA SER A 79 -14.17 -12.92 0.05
C SER A 79 -15.16 -13.01 1.21
N ALA A 80 -15.35 -14.19 1.81
CA ALA A 80 -16.20 -14.38 2.98
C ALA A 80 -15.71 -13.62 4.22
N LYS A 81 -14.43 -13.22 4.24
CA LYS A 81 -13.80 -12.41 5.30
C LYS A 81 -13.87 -10.90 5.02
N ARG A 82 -14.50 -10.45 3.93
CA ARG A 82 -14.73 -9.02 3.64
C ARG A 82 -15.91 -8.50 4.48
N ARG A 83 -15.66 -8.16 5.74
CA ARG A 83 -16.59 -7.34 6.52
C ARG A 83 -15.93 -5.99 6.76
N TYR A 84 -16.51 -4.95 6.17
CA TYR A 84 -16.08 -3.59 6.44
C TYR A 84 -16.51 -3.20 7.84
N THR A 85 -15.52 -2.83 8.66
CA THR A 85 -15.72 -2.30 10.00
C THR A 85 -14.73 -1.17 10.17
N LYS A 86 -15.20 0.08 10.28
CA LYS A 86 -14.32 1.24 10.41
C LYS A 86 -13.28 1.03 11.53
N PRO A 87 -11.99 1.29 11.29
CA PRO A 87 -11.37 1.87 10.08
C PRO A 87 -10.92 0.85 9.01
N VAL A 88 -11.15 -0.45 9.20
CA VAL A 88 -10.63 -1.54 8.38
C VAL A 88 -11.38 -1.69 7.05
N TYR A 89 -10.61 -1.68 5.96
CA TYR A 89 -11.06 -1.88 4.59
C TYR A 89 -10.45 -3.15 3.99
N PRO A 90 -11.15 -4.30 4.06
CA PRO A 90 -10.62 -5.58 3.61
C PRO A 90 -10.73 -5.76 2.09
N HIS A 91 -9.64 -6.19 1.48
CA HIS A 91 -9.52 -6.62 0.08
C HIS A 91 -9.33 -8.13 0.08
N ALA A 92 -10.12 -8.89 -0.69
CA ALA A 92 -9.85 -10.33 -0.80
C ALA A 92 -9.01 -10.67 -2.01
N LEU A 93 -8.09 -11.61 -1.82
CA LEU A 93 -7.33 -12.21 -2.90
C LEU A 93 -8.25 -12.82 -3.95
N ALA A 94 -7.99 -12.48 -5.22
CA ALA A 94 -8.61 -13.14 -6.36
C ALA A 94 -7.85 -14.42 -6.75
N MET A 95 -6.52 -14.39 -6.60
CA MET A 95 -5.61 -15.47 -6.96
C MET A 95 -4.59 -15.70 -5.83
N PRO A 96 -3.98 -16.91 -5.73
CA PRO A 96 -2.88 -17.15 -4.80
C PRO A 96 -1.73 -16.16 -5.02
N LEU A 97 -1.12 -15.71 -3.94
CA LEU A 97 0.02 -14.81 -4.02
C LEU A 97 1.28 -15.56 -4.51
N PRO A 98 2.04 -14.99 -5.46
CA PRO A 98 3.29 -15.58 -5.92
C PRO A 98 4.39 -15.49 -4.87
N ALA A 99 5.49 -16.23 -5.05
CA ALA A 99 6.67 -16.10 -4.21
C ALA A 99 7.24 -14.67 -4.27
N GLY A 100 7.75 -14.16 -3.14
CA GLY A 100 8.29 -12.79 -3.04
C GLY A 100 7.22 -11.69 -3.03
N SER A 101 5.95 -12.04 -2.81
CA SER A 101 4.84 -11.09 -2.75
C SER A 101 4.65 -10.42 -1.39
N LEU A 102 5.17 -11.00 -0.31
CA LEU A 102 5.00 -10.51 1.05
C LEU A 102 6.34 -10.37 1.76
N TYR A 103 6.39 -9.39 2.65
CA TYR A 103 7.45 -9.14 3.58
C TYR A 103 6.87 -9.03 5.00
N SER A 104 7.60 -9.53 5.99
CA SER A 104 7.30 -9.33 7.41
C SER A 104 7.90 -8.02 7.89
N ILE A 105 7.10 -7.23 8.61
CA ILE A 105 7.53 -5.95 9.20
C ILE A 105 7.44 -5.97 10.73
N ALA A 106 6.59 -6.84 11.28
CA ALA A 106 6.49 -7.13 12.70
C ALA A 106 5.84 -8.52 12.91
N PRO A 107 5.94 -9.13 14.10
CA PRO A 107 5.30 -10.42 14.38
C PRO A 107 3.80 -10.41 14.07
N GLY A 108 3.36 -11.22 13.11
CA GLY A 108 1.95 -11.32 12.68
C GLY A 108 1.48 -10.18 11.77
N ILE A 109 2.37 -9.29 11.35
CA ILE A 109 2.11 -8.17 10.45
C ILE A 109 3.02 -8.30 9.24
N ASP A 110 2.40 -8.63 8.11
CA ASP A 110 3.07 -8.65 6.82
C ASP A 110 2.55 -7.52 5.93
N VAL A 111 3.33 -7.17 4.92
CA VAL A 111 3.00 -6.15 3.92
C VAL A 111 3.31 -6.69 2.52
N LEU A 112 2.60 -6.19 1.52
CA LEU A 112 2.96 -6.43 0.13
C LEU A 112 4.39 -5.98 -0.17
N SER A 113 5.10 -6.75 -1.00
CA SER A 113 6.41 -6.36 -1.48
C SER A 113 6.36 -5.06 -2.29
N PRO A 114 7.47 -4.30 -2.40
CA PRO A 114 7.50 -3.08 -3.21
C PRO A 114 7.02 -3.31 -4.65
N THR A 115 7.34 -4.46 -5.22
CA THR A 115 6.85 -4.89 -6.54
C THR A 115 5.33 -5.06 -6.60
N MET A 116 4.73 -5.68 -5.58
CA MET A 116 3.27 -5.84 -5.50
C MET A 116 2.57 -4.51 -5.24
N ILE A 117 3.16 -3.63 -4.43
CA ILE A 117 2.68 -2.25 -4.21
C ILE A 117 2.71 -1.50 -5.54
N ALA A 118 3.81 -1.56 -6.28
CA ALA A 118 3.94 -0.98 -7.63
C ALA A 118 2.85 -1.48 -8.59
N THR A 119 2.54 -2.78 -8.54
CA THR A 119 1.46 -3.38 -9.34
C THR A 119 0.10 -2.79 -9.01
N GLN A 120 -0.23 -2.76 -7.71
CA GLN A 120 -1.52 -2.25 -7.25
C GLN A 120 -1.67 -0.76 -7.56
N TYR A 121 -0.60 0.00 -7.42
CA TYR A 121 -0.56 1.41 -7.76
C TYR A 121 -0.81 1.63 -9.25
N ALA A 122 -0.06 0.94 -10.12
CA ALA A 122 -0.19 1.06 -11.57
C ALA A 122 -1.59 0.73 -12.09
N SER A 123 -2.30 -0.21 -11.45
CA SER A 123 -3.66 -0.59 -11.85
C SER A 123 -4.74 0.46 -11.57
N ARG A 124 -4.42 1.52 -10.81
CA ARG A 124 -5.40 2.49 -10.30
C ARG A 124 -5.06 3.95 -10.59
N HIS A 125 -3.85 4.20 -11.07
CA HIS A 125 -3.35 5.54 -11.30
C HIS A 125 -3.01 5.76 -12.76
N SER A 126 -3.01 7.02 -13.17
CA SER A 126 -2.60 7.40 -14.53
C SER A 126 -1.14 6.99 -14.80
N PHE A 127 -0.77 6.94 -16.08
CA PHE A 127 0.61 6.66 -16.48
C PHE A 127 1.61 7.63 -15.81
N GLY A 128 1.30 8.93 -15.79
CA GLY A 128 2.19 9.95 -15.20
C GLY A 128 2.40 9.73 -13.70
N GLN A 129 1.33 9.44 -12.95
CA GLN A 129 1.41 9.12 -11.52
C GLN A 129 2.21 7.83 -11.28
N THR A 130 1.94 6.80 -12.07
CA THR A 130 2.64 5.50 -11.99
C THR A 130 4.12 5.65 -12.30
N TYR A 131 4.47 6.40 -13.33
CA TYR A 131 5.84 6.68 -13.71
C TYR A 131 6.59 7.42 -12.59
N ALA A 132 5.99 8.49 -12.04
CA ALA A 132 6.57 9.22 -10.91
C ALA A 132 6.79 8.31 -9.68
N PHE A 133 5.85 7.39 -9.42
CA PHE A 133 6.01 6.43 -8.34
C PHE A 133 7.14 5.43 -8.60
N PHE A 134 7.28 4.94 -9.83
CA PHE A 134 8.37 4.03 -10.19
C PHE A 134 9.74 4.71 -10.09
N GLU A 135 9.84 5.97 -10.50
CA GLU A 135 11.03 6.79 -10.29
C GLU A 135 11.36 6.89 -8.81
N GLU A 136 10.39 7.14 -7.93
CA GLU A 136 10.62 7.13 -6.47
C GLU A 136 11.12 5.77 -5.95
N LEU A 137 10.55 4.65 -6.41
CA LEU A 137 10.95 3.32 -5.97
C LEU A 137 12.37 2.94 -6.41
N CYS A 138 12.78 3.38 -7.59
CA CYS A 138 14.07 3.03 -8.19
C CYS A 138 15.19 4.03 -7.86
N SER A 139 14.87 5.19 -7.28
CA SER A 139 15.82 6.24 -6.99
C SER A 139 16.25 6.28 -5.53
N GLU A 140 17.26 7.09 -5.25
CA GLU A 140 17.74 7.34 -3.88
C GLU A 140 16.88 8.36 -3.10
N ILE A 141 15.60 8.49 -3.47
CA ILE A 141 14.67 9.39 -2.79
C ILE A 141 13.39 8.67 -2.37
N THR A 142 12.76 9.19 -1.32
CA THR A 142 11.37 8.88 -0.97
C THR A 142 10.64 10.17 -0.65
N LEU A 143 9.34 10.21 -0.95
CA LEU A 143 8.51 11.37 -0.67
C LEU A 143 7.96 11.32 0.77
N ALA A 144 7.43 12.44 1.23
CA ALA A 144 6.64 12.48 2.46
C ALA A 144 5.47 11.48 2.40
N GLU A 145 5.03 11.08 3.60
CA GLU A 145 3.77 10.38 3.78
C GLU A 145 2.70 11.36 3.36
N PRO A 146 1.90 11.04 2.36
CA PRO A 146 0.75 11.86 2.13
C PRO A 146 -0.26 11.62 3.26
N GLY A 147 -0.95 12.67 3.67
CA GLY A 147 -2.30 12.47 4.17
C GLY A 147 -3.13 11.86 3.05
N TYR A 148 -3.96 10.85 3.37
CA TYR A 148 -4.72 10.07 2.37
C TYR A 148 -5.44 10.88 1.27
N GLU A 149 -5.82 12.14 1.51
CA GLU A 149 -6.54 13.00 0.54
C GLU A 149 -5.67 13.48 -0.63
N GLU A 150 -4.35 13.49 -0.49
CA GLU A 150 -3.47 14.03 -1.55
C GLU A 150 -3.32 13.07 -2.76
N TRP A 151 -3.70 11.78 -2.62
CA TRP A 151 -3.47 10.74 -3.63
C TRP A 151 -4.69 9.97 -4.10
N LEU A 152 -5.85 10.15 -3.48
CA LEU A 152 -7.08 9.67 -4.12
C LEU A 152 -7.23 10.45 -5.44
N PRO A 153 -7.56 9.78 -6.57
CA PRO A 153 -8.04 10.54 -7.71
C PRO A 153 -9.21 11.37 -7.18
N GLY A 154 -9.06 12.69 -7.17
CA GLY A 154 -10.07 13.58 -6.61
C GLY A 154 -11.41 13.15 -7.17
N ASP A 155 -12.38 12.90 -6.27
CA ASP A 155 -13.73 12.57 -6.71
C ASP A 155 -14.17 13.70 -7.64
N ILE A 156 -14.26 13.42 -8.95
CA ILE A 156 -14.97 14.29 -9.89
C ILE A 156 -16.45 14.06 -9.59
N GLU A 157 -16.88 14.43 -8.40
CA GLU A 157 -18.29 14.59 -8.07
C GLU A 157 -18.74 15.89 -8.75
N ASN A 158 -19.08 15.74 -10.03
CA ASN A 158 -20.19 16.41 -10.71
C ASN A 158 -20.70 17.73 -10.10
N GLU A 159 -19.90 18.80 -10.12
CA GLU A 159 -20.42 20.16 -9.98
C GLU A 159 -21.05 20.60 -11.32
N MET A 160 -22.22 20.06 -11.59
CA MET A 160 -23.20 20.68 -12.48
C MET A 160 -23.95 21.74 -11.68
N SER A 161 -23.40 22.96 -11.58
CA SER A 161 -24.22 24.15 -11.40
C SER A 161 -23.50 25.44 -11.78
N THR A 162 -24.12 26.08 -12.78
CA THR A 162 -24.11 27.51 -13.12
C THR A 162 -22.78 28.13 -13.55
N ALA A 163 -22.72 28.38 -14.85
CA ALA A 163 -21.80 29.30 -15.50
C ALA A 163 -21.80 30.67 -14.80
N GLU A 164 -20.62 31.10 -14.37
CA GLU A 164 -20.18 32.48 -14.53
C GLU A 164 -18.71 32.47 -14.97
N ASP A 165 -18.47 33.23 -16.03
CA ASP A 165 -17.19 33.53 -16.66
C ASP A 165 -16.33 34.31 -15.67
N ASP A 166 -15.22 33.73 -15.20
CA ASP A 166 -14.17 34.56 -14.62
C ASP A 166 -12.79 33.98 -14.94
N THR A 167 -12.03 34.79 -15.67
CA THR A 167 -10.67 34.52 -16.13
C THR A 167 -9.72 34.62 -14.93
N SER A 168 -9.74 33.61 -14.06
CA SER A 168 -8.75 33.46 -13.00
C SER A 168 -7.62 32.58 -13.51
N ASN A 169 -6.47 33.18 -13.82
CA ASN A 169 -5.19 32.47 -13.84
C ASN A 169 -4.95 31.86 -12.45
N LYS A 170 -5.52 30.67 -12.19
CA LYS A 170 -5.19 29.85 -11.04
C LYS A 170 -3.75 29.42 -11.25
N THR A 171 -2.82 30.17 -10.64
CA THR A 171 -1.46 29.68 -10.45
C THR A 171 -1.59 28.40 -9.65
N VAL A 172 -1.44 27.27 -10.34
CA VAL A 172 -1.41 25.94 -9.72
C VAL A 172 -0.24 26.01 -8.74
N SER A 173 -0.57 26.14 -7.45
CA SER A 173 0.42 26.14 -6.40
C SER A 173 0.99 24.73 -6.39
N ILE A 174 2.21 24.56 -6.89
CA ILE A 174 2.90 23.28 -6.81
C ILE A 174 3.13 23.03 -5.32
N PRO A 175 2.51 22.00 -4.72
CA PRO A 175 2.73 21.71 -3.32
C PRO A 175 4.23 21.51 -3.09
N VAL A 176 4.76 22.02 -1.98
CA VAL A 176 6.16 21.79 -1.59
C VAL A 176 6.28 20.33 -1.19
N ILE A 177 6.54 19.46 -2.16
CA ILE A 177 6.77 18.04 -1.92
C ILE A 177 8.14 17.92 -1.23
N SER A 178 8.15 17.64 0.08
CA SER A 178 9.40 17.33 0.76
C SER A 178 9.89 15.94 0.32
N CYS A 179 11.10 15.90 -0.25
CA CYS A 179 11.81 14.67 -0.58
C CYS A 179 12.89 14.35 0.46
N PHE A 180 13.13 13.07 0.69
CA PHE A 180 14.11 12.57 1.65
C PHE A 180 15.07 11.62 0.94
N LYS A 181 16.35 11.65 1.30
CA LYS A 181 17.33 10.67 0.81
C LYS A 181 17.04 9.29 1.41
N SER A 182 17.02 8.25 0.59
CA SER A 182 16.81 6.86 0.99
C SER A 182 17.42 5.94 -0.06
N GLU A 183 17.85 4.72 0.30
CA GLU A 183 18.15 3.69 -0.69
C GLU A 183 16.91 3.36 -1.55
N SER A 184 17.16 2.81 -2.74
CA SER A 184 16.10 2.38 -3.65
C SER A 184 15.35 1.18 -3.06
N ALA A 185 14.02 1.20 -3.19
CA ALA A 185 13.16 0.10 -2.78
C ALA A 185 13.18 -1.07 -3.78
N LEU A 186 13.48 -0.75 -5.03
CA LEU A 186 13.60 -1.68 -6.13
C LEU A 186 14.81 -1.29 -6.99
N SER A 187 15.50 -2.30 -7.51
CA SER A 187 16.42 -2.08 -8.62
C SER A 187 15.65 -2.00 -9.96
N PRO A 188 16.20 -1.28 -10.97
CA PRO A 188 15.59 -1.25 -12.31
C PRO A 188 15.44 -2.63 -12.94
N SER A 189 16.33 -3.58 -12.62
CA SER A 189 16.24 -4.97 -13.10
C SER A 189 15.10 -5.75 -12.45
N GLU A 190 14.83 -5.54 -11.16
CA GLU A 190 13.67 -6.13 -10.47
C GLU A 190 12.36 -5.59 -11.04
N LEU A 191 12.27 -4.27 -11.27
CA LEU A 191 11.10 -3.66 -11.92
C LEU A 191 10.89 -4.23 -13.33
N THR A 192 11.96 -4.34 -14.12
CA THR A 192 11.90 -4.91 -15.47
C THR A 192 11.49 -6.39 -15.45
N SER A 193 12.05 -7.19 -14.53
CA SER A 193 11.69 -8.60 -14.34
C SER A 193 10.22 -8.74 -13.99
N TRP A 194 9.72 -7.86 -13.13
CA TRP A 194 8.32 -7.82 -12.76
C TRP A 194 7.41 -7.44 -13.93
N LEU A 195 7.69 -6.36 -14.65
CA LEU A 195 6.89 -5.93 -15.81
C LEU A 195 6.76 -7.04 -16.85
N LYS A 196 7.84 -7.79 -17.10
CA LYS A 196 7.81 -8.95 -17.99
C LYS A 196 6.83 -10.01 -17.49
N LYS A 197 6.86 -10.35 -16.21
CA LYS A 197 5.96 -11.34 -15.60
C LYS A 197 4.49 -10.90 -15.65
N SER A 198 4.22 -9.62 -15.38
CA SER A 198 2.85 -9.10 -15.37
C SER A 198 2.22 -9.04 -16.76
N ILE A 199 3.00 -8.69 -17.80
CA ILE A 199 2.53 -8.68 -19.19
C ILE A 199 2.25 -10.10 -19.68
N THR A 200 3.11 -11.07 -19.35
CA THR A 200 2.91 -12.47 -19.76
C THR A 200 1.77 -13.20 -19.03
N CYS A 201 1.18 -12.62 -17.99
CA CYS A 201 0.03 -13.21 -17.28
C CYS A 201 -1.33 -12.68 -17.77
N GLN A 202 -1.35 -11.80 -18.78
CA GLN A 202 -2.57 -11.26 -19.39
C GLN A 202 -2.98 -11.96 -20.70
N ASP A 203 -2.20 -12.94 -21.16
CA ASP A 203 -2.48 -13.79 -22.34
C ASP A 203 -2.92 -15.21 -21.96
#